data_AF-A0A2E7ST40-F1
#
_entry.id   AF-A0A2E7ST40-F1
#
_cell.length_a   1.000
_cell.length_b   1.000
_cell.length_c   1.000
_cell.angle_alpha   90.00
_cell.angle_beta   90.00
_cell.angle_gamma   90.00
#
_symmetry.space_group_name_H-M   'P 1'
#
loop_
_entity.id
_entity.type
_entity.pdbx_description
1 polymer ?
#
loop_
_entity_poly.entity_id
_entity_poly.type
_entity_poly.pdbx_seq_one_letter_code
_entity_poly.pdbx_strand_id
1 'polypeptide(L)'
;MSDDWHTLANPDEIPSPALLLFADRVEENIRRMIAMAGSADRLRPHVKTHKLGEIVQLQLKAGITRFKCATIAEAEMLAQAGARDVLLANQLVGPNAGRLAKLAGWFREVHFSTIADDAEALGNLASAGQEAGITLPVLLDLDAGMGRTGVPLGQAALTLYKLIDQLPGVEPAGLHLYD
;
A
#
# COMPACT_ATOMS: atom_id res chain seq x y z
N MET A 1 -12.97 27.43 14.27
CA MET A 1 -11.58 26.98 14.46
C MET A 1 -10.77 28.19 14.85
N SER A 2 -9.95 28.12 15.91
CA SER A 2 -9.08 29.23 16.29
C SER A 2 -8.15 29.59 15.12
N ASP A 3 -7.92 30.89 14.88
CA ASP A 3 -7.04 31.39 13.83
C ASP A 3 -5.56 31.01 14.07
N ASP A 4 -5.18 30.75 15.33
CA ASP A 4 -3.81 30.46 15.74
C ASP A 4 -3.53 28.96 15.95
N TRP A 5 -3.82 28.16 14.93
CA TRP A 5 -3.67 26.69 15.02
C TRP A 5 -2.23 26.20 15.13
N HIS A 6 -1.26 27.06 14.85
CA HIS A 6 0.17 26.76 14.84
C HIS A 6 0.85 27.12 16.17
N THR A 7 0.13 27.75 17.11
CA THR A 7 0.68 28.18 18.39
C THR A 7 0.73 26.99 19.36
N LEU A 8 1.92 26.73 19.89
CA LEU A 8 2.16 25.69 20.89
C LEU A 8 1.92 26.26 22.29
N ALA A 9 1.31 25.48 23.18
CA ALA A 9 1.07 25.91 24.55
C ALA A 9 2.38 26.09 25.34
N ASN A 10 3.32 25.14 25.20
CA ASN A 10 4.60 25.11 25.92
C ASN A 10 5.78 24.89 24.95
N PRO A 11 6.09 25.85 24.06
CA PRO A 11 7.15 25.66 23.05
C PRO A 11 8.54 25.40 23.67
N ASP A 12 8.82 25.98 24.83
CA ASP A 12 10.10 25.84 25.53
C ASP A 12 10.35 24.43 26.12
N GLU A 13 9.30 23.61 26.22
CA GLU A 13 9.40 22.22 26.69
C GLU A 13 9.67 21.21 25.56
N ILE A 14 9.67 21.65 24.29
CA ILE A 14 9.82 20.79 23.12
C ILE A 14 11.26 20.89 22.60
N PRO A 15 12.05 19.80 22.64
CA PRO A 15 13.39 19.79 22.07
C PRO A 15 13.34 20.01 20.55
N SER A 16 14.04 21.05 20.07
CA SER A 16 14.15 21.36 18.64
C SER A 16 15.44 20.78 18.02
N PRO A 17 15.43 20.31 16.75
CA PRO A 17 14.31 20.35 15.81
C PRO A 17 13.29 19.22 16.05
N ALA A 18 12.01 19.55 15.89
CA ALA A 18 10.90 18.60 16.01
C ALA A 18 9.94 18.73 14.83
N LEU A 19 9.35 17.60 14.40
CA LEU A 19 8.21 17.58 13.49
C LEU A 19 6.93 17.51 14.33
N LEU A 20 6.10 18.54 14.25
CA LEU A 20 4.86 18.64 15.01
C LEU A 20 3.66 18.37 14.10
N LEU A 21 2.75 17.54 14.59
CA LEU A 21 1.50 17.20 13.91
C LEU A 21 0.33 17.54 14.82
N PHE A 22 -0.60 18.34 14.30
CA PHE A 22 -1.82 18.71 15.01
C PHE A 22 -2.91 17.69 14.67
N ALA A 23 -3.24 16.82 15.64
CA ALA A 23 -4.11 15.66 15.41
C ALA A 23 -5.50 16.07 14.88
N ASP A 24 -6.09 17.14 15.42
CA ASP A 24 -7.36 17.72 14.97
C ASP A 24 -7.32 18.13 13.48
N ARG A 25 -6.17 18.62 13.02
CA ARG A 25 -5.97 19.00 11.61
C ARG A 25 -5.76 17.79 10.71
N VAL A 26 -5.07 16.76 11.20
CA VAL A 26 -4.97 15.48 10.49
C VAL A 26 -6.36 14.86 10.31
N GLU A 27 -7.17 14.84 11.38
CA GLU A 27 -8.55 14.32 11.34
C GLU A 27 -9.44 15.12 10.39
N GLU A 28 -9.38 16.46 10.41
CA GLU A 28 -10.14 17.30 9.48
C GLU A 28 -9.71 17.08 8.02
N ASN A 29 -8.42 16.90 7.75
CA ASN A 29 -7.93 16.58 6.41
C ASN A 29 -8.40 15.20 5.94
N ILE A 30 -8.41 14.20 6.82
CA ILE A 30 -8.97 12.87 6.52
C ILE A 30 -10.47 12.99 6.18
N ARG A 31 -11.23 13.75 6.98
CA ARG A 31 -12.66 13.99 6.73
C ARG A 31 -12.91 14.64 5.37
N ARG A 32 -12.11 15.65 5.01
CA ARG A 32 -12.19 16.31 3.70
C ARG A 32 -11.85 15.36 2.56
N MET A 33 -10.79 14.57 2.69
CA MET A 33 -10.39 13.56 1.70
C MET A 33 -11.50 12.53 1.46
N ILE A 34 -12.15 12.05 2.53
CA ILE A 34 -13.30 11.14 2.44
C ILE A 34 -14.48 11.81 1.73
N ALA A 35 -14.82 13.05 2.09
CA ALA A 35 -15.91 13.78 1.45
C ALA A 35 -15.65 14.00 -0.05
N MET A 36 -14.41 14.32 -0.44
CA MET A 36 -14.01 14.46 -1.84
C MET A 36 -14.10 13.15 -2.61
N ALA A 37 -13.74 12.03 -1.98
CA ALA A 37 -13.83 10.70 -2.58
C ALA A 37 -15.27 10.16 -2.64
N GLY A 38 -16.18 10.73 -1.85
CA GLY A 38 -17.57 10.29 -1.68
C GLY A 38 -17.76 9.29 -0.52
N SER A 39 -16.74 8.48 -0.23
CA SER A 39 -16.78 7.53 0.89
C SER A 39 -15.37 6.98 1.21
N ALA A 40 -15.20 6.44 2.42
CA ALA A 40 -13.92 5.90 2.86
C ALA A 40 -13.51 4.63 2.10
N ASP A 41 -14.49 3.81 1.70
CA ASP A 41 -14.30 2.59 0.89
C ASP A 41 -13.95 2.87 -0.58
N ARG A 42 -13.80 4.13 -0.99
CA ARG A 42 -13.25 4.53 -2.29
C ARG A 42 -11.79 4.96 -2.20
N LEU A 43 -11.24 5.03 -1.00
CA LEU A 43 -9.86 5.44 -0.76
C LEU A 43 -8.95 4.22 -0.55
N ARG A 44 -7.69 4.41 -0.94
CA ARG A 44 -6.56 3.55 -0.62
C ARG A 44 -5.30 4.41 -0.46
N PRO A 45 -5.21 5.25 0.60
CA PRO A 45 -4.13 6.21 0.74
C PRO A 45 -2.78 5.53 0.87
N HIS A 46 -1.75 6.23 0.42
CA HIS A 46 -0.39 5.72 0.40
C HIS A 46 0.39 6.19 1.63
N VAL A 47 0.95 5.25 2.41
CA VAL A 47 1.63 5.59 3.67
C VAL A 47 3.08 6.04 3.51
N LYS A 48 3.67 5.95 2.31
CA LYS A 48 5.10 6.26 2.07
C LYS A 48 5.48 7.69 2.45
N THR A 49 4.51 8.60 2.47
CA THR A 49 4.72 10.03 2.71
C THR A 49 4.89 10.36 4.19
N HIS A 50 4.18 9.65 5.07
CA HIS A 50 4.23 9.91 6.51
C HIS A 50 4.89 8.79 7.31
N LYS A 51 4.70 7.51 6.93
CA LYS A 51 5.27 6.34 7.62
C LYS A 51 4.97 6.29 9.13
N LEU A 52 3.77 6.74 9.52
CA LEU A 52 3.32 6.83 10.91
C LEU A 52 2.08 5.96 11.13
N GLY A 53 2.18 4.95 12.00
CA GLY A 53 1.08 4.04 12.34
C GLY A 53 -0.06 4.75 13.07
N GLU A 54 0.24 5.79 13.84
CA GLU A 54 -0.73 6.62 14.54
C GLU A 54 -1.66 7.35 13.57
N ILE A 55 -1.14 7.82 12.43
CA ILE A 55 -1.97 8.43 11.37
C ILE A 55 -2.83 7.36 10.70
N VAL A 56 -2.30 6.14 10.50
CA VAL A 56 -3.08 5.01 9.96
C VAL A 56 -4.24 4.68 10.90
N GLN A 57 -4.03 4.72 12.23
CA GLN A 57 -5.12 4.54 13.21
C GLN A 57 -6.20 5.62 13.10
N LEU A 58 -5.82 6.89 12.87
CA LEU A 58 -6.79 7.96 12.63
C LEU A 58 -7.60 7.71 11.34
N GLN A 59 -6.94 7.24 10.27
CA GLN A 59 -7.60 6.88 9.01
C GLN A 59 -8.56 5.69 9.17
N LEU A 60 -8.16 4.66 9.94
CA LEU A 60 -8.99 3.51 10.29
C LEU A 60 -10.23 3.90 11.10
N LYS A 61 -10.07 4.77 12.10
CA LYS A 61 -11.21 5.33 12.87
C LYS A 61 -12.20 6.09 12.00
N ALA A 62 -11.72 6.73 10.93
CA ALA A 62 -12.55 7.40 9.93
C ALA A 62 -13.15 6.44 8.88
N GLY A 63 -12.91 5.13 8.98
CA GLY A 63 -13.48 4.09 8.13
C GLY A 63 -12.61 3.67 6.93
N ILE A 64 -11.40 4.22 6.78
CA ILE A 64 -10.48 3.84 5.69
C ILE A 64 -9.74 2.57 6.10
N THR A 65 -10.03 1.44 5.45
CA THR A 65 -9.49 0.12 5.81
C THR A 65 -8.42 -0.41 4.85
N ARG A 66 -8.23 0.26 3.71
CA ARG A 66 -7.35 -0.18 2.63
C ARG A 66 -6.21 0.82 2.43
N PHE A 67 -4.99 0.34 2.22
CA PHE A 67 -3.81 1.19 2.12
C PHE A 67 -2.86 0.75 1.00
N LYS A 68 -2.03 1.69 0.53
CA LYS A 68 -0.87 1.42 -0.33
C LYS A 68 0.43 1.64 0.43
N CYS A 69 1.41 0.78 0.20
CA CYS A 69 2.78 0.92 0.67
C CYS A 69 3.78 0.61 -0.45
N ALA A 70 5.05 0.95 -0.26
CA ALA A 70 6.14 0.75 -1.22
C ALA A 70 7.20 -0.24 -0.70
N THR A 71 7.17 -0.60 0.58
CA THR A 71 8.18 -1.50 1.19
C THR A 71 7.54 -2.52 2.13
N ILE A 72 8.26 -3.61 2.40
CA ILE A 72 7.83 -4.63 3.37
C ILE A 72 7.66 -4.04 4.78
N ALA A 73 8.55 -3.14 5.20
CA ALA A 73 8.46 -2.51 6.52
C ALA A 73 7.21 -1.63 6.67
N GLU A 74 6.81 -0.94 5.60
CA GLU A 74 5.54 -0.20 5.58
C GLU A 74 4.33 -1.13 5.57
N ALA A 75 4.38 -2.25 4.83
CA ALA A 75 3.32 -3.25 4.83
C ALA A 75 3.11 -3.86 6.22
N GLU A 76 4.22 -4.15 6.92
CA GLU A 76 4.20 -4.65 8.29
C GLU A 76 3.62 -3.61 9.26
N MET A 77 4.06 -2.35 9.17
CA MET A 77 3.51 -1.25 9.98
C MET A 77 2.01 -1.05 9.75
N LEU A 78 1.55 -1.15 8.50
CA LEU A 78 0.12 -1.11 8.17
C LEU A 78 -0.65 -2.27 8.84
N ALA A 79 -0.13 -3.49 8.76
CA ALA A 79 -0.75 -4.66 9.36
C ALA A 79 -0.80 -4.56 10.89
N GLN A 80 0.29 -4.13 11.53
CA GLN A 80 0.35 -3.86 12.97
C GLN A 80 -0.61 -2.75 13.40
N ALA A 81 -0.81 -1.74 12.55
CA ALA A 81 -1.80 -0.69 12.77
C ALA A 81 -3.25 -1.17 12.52
N GLY A 82 -3.48 -2.41 12.06
CA GLY A 82 -4.84 -2.94 11.86
C GLY A 82 -5.48 -2.60 10.53
N ALA A 83 -4.67 -2.26 9.51
CA ALA A 83 -5.13 -2.26 8.12
C ALA A 83 -5.71 -3.65 7.74
N ARG A 84 -6.79 -3.68 6.95
CA ARG A 84 -7.40 -4.94 6.49
C ARG A 84 -6.99 -5.32 5.08
N ASP A 85 -6.56 -4.35 4.29
CA ASP A 85 -6.15 -4.55 2.90
C ASP A 85 -4.93 -3.67 2.60
N VAL A 86 -3.84 -4.30 2.20
CA VAL A 86 -2.55 -3.67 1.97
C VAL A 86 -2.06 -4.03 0.56
N LEU A 87 -1.92 -3.00 -0.28
CA LEU A 87 -1.30 -3.13 -1.60
C LEU A 87 0.15 -2.64 -1.52
N LEU A 88 1.10 -3.55 -1.73
CA LEU A 88 2.50 -3.21 -1.93
C LEU A 88 2.71 -2.80 -3.40
N ALA A 89 2.61 -1.49 -3.65
CA ALA A 89 2.65 -0.87 -4.96
C ALA A 89 4.09 -0.54 -5.41
N ASN A 90 4.99 -1.54 -5.33
CA ASN A 90 6.35 -1.48 -5.86
C ASN A 90 6.81 -2.89 -6.25
N GLN A 91 7.67 -3.00 -7.27
CA GLN A 91 8.16 -4.28 -7.75
C GLN A 91 8.96 -5.02 -6.66
N LEU A 92 8.61 -6.28 -6.41
CA LEU A 92 9.25 -7.11 -5.41
C LEU A 92 10.43 -7.88 -6.00
N VAL A 93 11.63 -7.33 -5.79
CA VAL A 93 12.88 -7.93 -6.25
C VAL A 93 13.58 -8.71 -5.13
N GLY A 94 14.23 -9.81 -5.51
CA GLY A 94 15.06 -10.62 -4.61
C GLY A 94 14.26 -11.23 -3.46
N PRO A 95 14.70 -11.09 -2.19
CA PRO A 95 14.08 -11.79 -1.06
C PRO A 95 12.67 -11.27 -0.72
N ASN A 96 12.23 -10.16 -1.31
CA ASN A 96 11.02 -9.48 -0.87
C ASN A 96 9.72 -10.23 -1.23
N ALA A 97 9.71 -11.04 -2.29
CA ALA A 97 8.58 -11.93 -2.59
C ALA A 97 8.30 -12.89 -1.42
N GLY A 98 9.33 -13.61 -0.96
CA GLY A 98 9.23 -14.49 0.21
C GLY A 98 8.93 -13.74 1.51
N ARG A 99 9.42 -12.50 1.67
CA ARG A 99 9.09 -11.68 2.85
C ARG A 99 7.62 -11.27 2.86
N LEU A 100 7.03 -10.90 1.71
CA LEU A 100 5.60 -10.60 1.62
C LEU A 100 4.77 -11.84 1.95
N ALA A 101 5.14 -13.01 1.39
CA ALA A 101 4.43 -14.26 1.67
C ALA A 101 4.47 -14.63 3.17
N LYS A 102 5.63 -14.48 3.83
CA LYS A 102 5.75 -14.65 5.29
C LYS A 102 4.88 -13.66 6.06
N LEU A 103 4.85 -12.39 5.65
CA LEU A 103 4.03 -11.38 6.30
C LEU A 103 2.53 -11.72 6.21
N ALA A 104 2.07 -12.16 5.03
CA ALA A 104 0.70 -12.64 4.83
C ALA A 104 0.37 -13.85 5.74
N GLY A 105 1.34 -14.75 5.95
CA GLY A 105 1.20 -15.87 6.88
C GLY A 105 1.09 -15.47 8.36
N TRP A 106 1.77 -14.38 8.77
CA TRP A 106 1.71 -13.83 10.13
C TRP A 106 0.43 -13.04 10.40
N PHE A 107 -0.05 -12.28 9.42
CA PHE A 107 -1.22 -11.42 9.53
C PHE A 107 -2.38 -11.95 8.68
N ARG A 108 -2.91 -13.13 9.05
CA ARG A 108 -3.93 -13.85 8.26
C ARG A 108 -5.24 -13.11 8.03
N GLU A 109 -5.55 -12.12 8.87
CA GLU A 109 -6.74 -11.26 8.77
C GLU A 109 -6.53 -10.10 7.77
N VAL A 110 -5.32 -9.92 7.26
CA VAL A 110 -4.96 -8.83 6.35
C VAL A 110 -4.80 -9.38 4.93
N HIS A 111 -5.53 -8.78 4.01
CA HIS A 111 -5.40 -9.06 2.59
C HIS A 111 -4.20 -8.31 2.00
N PHE A 112 -3.10 -9.03 1.74
CA PHE A 112 -1.94 -8.46 1.06
C PHE A 112 -2.03 -8.71 -0.43
N SER A 113 -1.73 -7.67 -1.22
CA SER A 113 -1.57 -7.76 -2.68
C SER A 113 -0.30 -7.03 -3.10
N THR A 114 0.21 -7.35 -4.29
CA THR A 114 1.39 -6.71 -4.86
C THR A 114 1.16 -6.38 -6.34
N ILE A 115 2.12 -5.68 -6.94
CA ILE A 115 2.17 -5.42 -8.37
C ILE A 115 3.28 -6.23 -9.04
N ALA A 116 3.15 -6.47 -10.35
CA ALA A 116 4.18 -7.04 -11.21
C ALA A 116 4.11 -6.47 -12.64
N ASP A 117 5.26 -6.21 -13.26
CA ASP A 117 5.38 -5.77 -14.66
C ASP A 117 6.31 -6.65 -15.53
N ASP A 118 6.86 -7.72 -14.94
CA ASP A 118 7.81 -8.61 -15.61
C ASP A 118 7.55 -10.09 -15.27
N ALA A 119 7.89 -10.99 -16.21
CA ALA A 119 7.65 -12.42 -16.09
C ALA A 119 8.56 -13.12 -15.06
N GLU A 120 9.81 -12.67 -14.90
CA GLU A 120 10.72 -13.19 -13.88
C GLU A 120 10.22 -12.79 -12.48
N ALA A 121 9.82 -11.54 -12.32
CA ALA A 121 9.22 -11.05 -11.07
C ALA A 121 7.95 -11.86 -10.70
N LEU A 122 7.08 -12.14 -11.67
CA LEU A 122 5.92 -13.02 -11.47
C LEU A 122 6.31 -14.44 -11.07
N GLY A 123 7.31 -15.04 -11.73
CA GLY A 123 7.81 -16.37 -11.37
C GLY A 123 8.33 -16.46 -9.94
N ASN A 124 9.01 -15.41 -9.48
CA ASN A 124 9.50 -15.30 -8.11
C ASN A 124 8.35 -15.18 -7.09
N LEU A 125 7.31 -14.40 -7.41
CA LEU A 125 6.10 -14.30 -6.59
C LEU A 125 5.34 -15.63 -6.51
N ALA A 126 5.15 -16.29 -7.65
CA ALA A 126 4.51 -17.60 -7.75
C ALA A 126 5.23 -18.66 -6.92
N SER A 127 6.57 -18.70 -7.00
CA SER A 127 7.38 -19.62 -6.20
C SER A 127 7.25 -19.32 -4.71
N ALA A 128 7.33 -18.05 -4.30
CA ALA A 128 7.16 -17.64 -2.91
C ALA A 128 5.77 -17.97 -2.34
N GLY A 129 4.71 -17.79 -3.14
CA GLY A 129 3.35 -18.18 -2.75
C GLY A 129 3.23 -19.68 -2.52
N GLN A 130 3.74 -20.49 -3.45
CA GLN A 130 3.74 -21.95 -3.33
C GLN A 130 4.54 -22.44 -2.11
N GLU A 131 5.74 -21.92 -1.89
CA GLU A 131 6.58 -22.26 -0.74
C GLU A 131 5.90 -21.94 0.61
N ALA A 132 5.14 -20.84 0.64
CA ALA A 132 4.38 -20.42 1.83
C ALA A 132 3.00 -21.08 1.95
N GLY A 133 2.55 -21.84 0.94
CA GLY A 133 1.23 -22.46 0.90
C GLY A 133 0.09 -21.44 0.80
N ILE A 134 0.31 -20.32 0.14
CA ILE A 134 -0.69 -19.26 -0.10
C ILE A 134 -0.77 -18.92 -1.58
N THR A 135 -1.85 -18.24 -1.97
CA THR A 135 -1.99 -17.61 -3.29
C THR A 135 -1.89 -16.10 -3.10
N LEU A 136 -0.91 -15.46 -3.74
CA LEU A 136 -0.72 -14.01 -3.67
C LEU A 136 -1.52 -13.29 -4.76
N PRO A 137 -2.42 -12.36 -4.40
CA PRO A 137 -3.09 -11.48 -5.35
C PRO A 137 -2.10 -10.52 -6.01
N VAL A 138 -2.02 -10.54 -7.34
CA VAL A 138 -1.12 -9.69 -8.13
C VAL A 138 -1.89 -8.82 -9.10
N LEU A 139 -1.64 -7.51 -9.04
CA LEU A 139 -2.11 -6.55 -10.03
C LEU A 139 -1.03 -6.36 -11.09
N LEU A 140 -1.43 -6.33 -12.37
CA LEU A 140 -0.51 -6.01 -13.45
C LEU A 140 -0.22 -4.50 -13.43
N ASP A 141 1.05 -4.12 -13.28
CA ASP A 141 1.48 -2.71 -13.36
C ASP A 141 1.62 -2.30 -14.82
N LEU A 142 0.96 -1.21 -15.20
CA LEU A 142 0.89 -0.70 -16.56
C LEU A 142 1.59 0.66 -16.68
N ASP A 143 2.39 0.82 -17.73
CA ASP A 143 2.95 2.12 -18.11
C ASP A 143 2.03 2.80 -19.15
N ALA A 144 1.45 3.94 -18.76
CA ALA A 144 0.63 4.79 -19.61
C ALA A 144 1.39 5.99 -20.21
N GLY A 145 2.72 5.99 -20.12
CA GLY A 145 3.60 7.02 -20.64
C GLY A 145 4.45 7.75 -19.59
N MET A 146 4.42 7.31 -18.33
CA MET A 146 5.24 7.91 -17.26
C MET A 146 6.71 7.51 -17.38
N GLY A 147 7.00 6.32 -17.95
CA GLY A 147 8.36 5.84 -18.17
C GLY A 147 9.10 5.47 -16.89
N ARG A 148 8.38 4.99 -15.86
CA ARG A 148 8.95 4.62 -14.55
C ARG A 148 9.04 3.11 -14.33
N THR A 149 7.89 2.47 -14.16
CA THR A 149 7.67 1.01 -14.09
C THR A 149 6.38 0.71 -14.83
N GLY A 150 6.07 -0.57 -15.02
CA GLY A 150 4.86 -1.00 -15.69
C GLY A 150 5.15 -1.48 -17.11
N VAL A 151 4.36 -2.46 -17.54
CA VAL A 151 4.43 -2.98 -18.90
C VAL A 151 3.66 -2.04 -19.84
N PRO A 152 4.15 -1.77 -21.06
CA PRO A 152 3.41 -0.96 -22.02
C PRO A 152 2.04 -1.54 -22.33
N LEU A 153 1.07 -0.66 -22.55
CA LEU A 153 -0.27 -1.04 -22.98
C LEU A 153 -0.21 -1.84 -24.30
N GLY A 154 -0.98 -2.93 -24.37
CA GLY A 154 -1.12 -3.74 -25.59
C GLY A 154 -0.87 -5.22 -25.36
N GLN A 155 -0.28 -5.89 -26.36
CA GLN A 155 -0.15 -7.35 -26.37
C GLN A 155 0.76 -7.87 -25.24
N ALA A 156 1.81 -7.11 -24.88
CA ALA A 156 2.70 -7.48 -23.77
C ALA A 156 1.94 -7.53 -22.44
N ALA A 157 1.14 -6.50 -22.14
CA ALA A 157 0.25 -6.47 -20.98
C ALA A 157 -0.71 -7.66 -20.94
N LEU A 158 -1.36 -7.97 -22.07
CA LEU A 158 -2.28 -9.10 -22.14
C LEU A 158 -1.58 -10.45 -21.90
N THR A 159 -0.39 -10.64 -22.48
CA THR A 159 0.40 -11.84 -22.27
C THR A 159 0.79 -11.99 -20.80
N LEU A 160 1.23 -10.90 -20.17
CA LEU A 160 1.67 -10.93 -18.78
C LEU A 160 0.49 -11.14 -17.81
N TYR A 161 -0.67 -10.52 -18.06
CA TYR A 161 -1.87 -10.75 -17.25
C TYR A 161 -2.32 -12.21 -17.28
N LYS A 162 -2.29 -12.84 -18.47
CA LYS A 162 -2.59 -14.28 -18.62
C LYS A 162 -1.59 -15.16 -17.90
N LEU A 163 -0.32 -14.76 -17.81
CA LEU A 163 0.68 -15.51 -17.08
C LEU A 163 0.36 -15.54 -15.57
N ILE A 164 -0.20 -14.47 -15.01
CA ILE A 164 -0.63 -14.45 -13.60
C ILE A 164 -1.66 -15.57 -13.32
N ASP A 165 -2.62 -15.76 -14.23
CA ASP A 165 -3.67 -16.79 -14.11
C ASP A 165 -3.13 -18.23 -14.26
N GLN A 166 -2.01 -18.39 -14.96
CA GLN A 166 -1.43 -19.70 -15.28
C GLN A 166 -0.43 -20.19 -14.22
N LEU A 167 0.13 -19.29 -13.41
CA LEU A 167 1.16 -19.63 -12.44
C LEU A 167 0.54 -19.99 -11.08
N PRO A 168 0.82 -21.18 -10.53
CA PRO A 168 0.39 -21.51 -9.18
C PRO A 168 1.07 -20.61 -8.13
N GLY A 169 0.36 -20.29 -7.05
CA GLY A 169 0.86 -19.44 -5.95
C GLY A 169 0.63 -17.94 -6.15
N VAL A 170 0.10 -17.52 -7.30
CA VAL A 170 -0.39 -16.16 -7.55
C VAL A 170 -1.78 -16.21 -8.18
N GLU A 171 -2.52 -15.11 -8.10
CA GLU A 171 -3.81 -14.97 -8.79
C GLU A 171 -4.01 -13.55 -9.36
N PRO A 172 -4.77 -13.39 -10.46
CA PRO A 172 -5.05 -12.08 -11.03
C PRO A 172 -5.94 -11.24 -10.10
N ALA A 173 -5.47 -10.05 -9.72
CA ALA A 173 -6.18 -9.14 -8.81
C ALA A 173 -6.53 -7.78 -9.43
N GLY A 174 -6.34 -7.64 -10.74
CA GLY A 174 -6.70 -6.45 -11.51
C GLY A 174 -5.49 -5.69 -12.06
N LEU A 175 -5.66 -4.40 -12.29
CA LEU A 175 -4.67 -3.54 -12.94
C LEU A 175 -4.20 -2.45 -11.98
N HIS A 176 -2.91 -2.16 -12.02
CA HIS A 176 -2.31 -1.01 -11.39
C HIS A 176 -1.78 -0.06 -12.47
N LEU A 177 -2.04 1.22 -12.31
CA LEU A 177 -1.55 2.27 -13.19
C LEU A 177 -1.28 3.50 -12.33
N TYR A 178 -0.16 4.16 -12.61
CA TYR A 178 0.22 5.41 -11.98
C TYR A 178 0.76 6.35 -13.05
N ASP A 179 0.15 7.53 -13.17
CA ASP A 179 0.58 8.62 -14.05
C ASP A 179 1.22 9.79 -13.29
#